data_AF-A0A091AVB2-F1
#
_entry.id   AF-A0A091AVB2-F1
#
_cell.length_a   1.000
_cell.length_b   1.000
_cell.length_c   1.000
_cell.angle_alpha   90.00
_cell.angle_beta   90.00
_cell.angle_gamma   90.00
#
_symmetry.space_group_name_H-M   'P 1'
#
loop_
_entity.id
_entity.type
_entity.pdbx_description
1 polymer ?
#
loop_
_entity_poly.entity_id
_entity_poly.type
_entity_poly.pdbx_seq_one_letter_code
_entity_poly.pdbx_strand_id
1 'polypeptide(L)'
;MRAFFLLLLLLPCGAIAAEPAPVKGSLTLRHVSADVWQADYRFSEAVDAVDFGPAVVNFRREAWTVATPGVELAGDADNELLRSTGAPFKSLRVAVHQYNPWAHNAYVPMDRHSDGGTAIYLGHFMGRVKQHGAERALLLHIRLQGLRGETTFLPEEANRDLGVYAYFGPQKIPATGALRVLIDPATPAWIRESLAETASKLAVVYARELGRPAPATLALIVGANGLAKPGYSIKGGAMPGQIVYTLEGSDLAKGSPQGRHRMQQLAAHELAHVWQMQVARGGIGDTQPWVHEGGAEVLSLQALEAAGMWTHAEVVELTTKMQGECRESEAKHAADPSLPLVWREHYTCGLMRFGATGVDAFTLWKRLMARTEATGEPYSESMVEAVVAEGAGSAQATSASPQE
;
A
#
# COMPACT_ATOMS: atom_id res chain seq x y z
N MET A 1 -51.50 19.27 42.68
CA MET A 1 -50.09 19.04 43.05
C MET A 1 -49.74 17.59 42.77
N ARG A 2 -49.07 17.29 41.65
CA ARG A 2 -48.47 15.98 41.38
C ARG A 2 -47.00 16.22 41.07
N ALA A 3 -46.14 15.82 41.99
CA ALA A 3 -44.70 15.91 41.87
C ALA A 3 -44.21 14.81 40.91
N PHE A 4 -43.56 15.19 39.83
CA PHE A 4 -42.87 14.28 38.92
C PHE A 4 -41.43 14.12 39.41
N PHE A 5 -41.08 12.92 39.87
CA PHE A 5 -39.70 12.54 40.18
C PHE A 5 -38.96 12.30 38.86
N LEU A 6 -37.96 13.14 38.55
CA LEU A 6 -37.03 12.91 37.45
C LEU A 6 -35.99 11.89 37.91
N LEU A 7 -36.05 10.67 37.36
CA LEU A 7 -35.03 9.64 37.55
C LEU A 7 -33.87 9.93 36.58
N LEU A 8 -32.76 10.49 37.07
CA LEU A 8 -31.52 10.60 36.30
C LEU A 8 -30.91 9.20 36.14
N LEU A 9 -30.99 8.66 34.92
CA LEU A 9 -30.19 7.51 34.49
C LEU A 9 -28.74 7.97 34.29
N LEU A 10 -27.88 7.66 35.26
CA LEU A 10 -26.43 7.74 35.11
C LEU A 10 -25.98 6.61 34.17
N LEU A 11 -25.73 6.93 32.91
CA LEU A 11 -25.01 6.03 32.00
C LEU A 11 -23.54 5.93 32.46
N PRO A 12 -23.01 4.73 32.71
CA PRO A 12 -21.59 4.56 33.02
C PRO A 12 -20.79 4.94 31.78
N CYS A 13 -20.07 6.06 31.88
CA CYS A 13 -19.02 6.43 30.96
C CYS A 13 -17.92 5.36 31.11
N GLY A 14 -17.96 4.31 30.28
CA GLY A 14 -16.88 3.34 30.21
C GLY A 14 -15.62 4.09 29.84
N ALA A 15 -14.69 4.24 30.78
CA ALA A 15 -13.38 4.76 30.50
C ALA A 15 -12.73 3.82 29.48
N ILE A 16 -12.63 4.27 28.23
CA ILE A 16 -11.78 3.63 27.24
C ILE A 16 -10.38 3.69 27.83
N ALA A 17 -9.87 2.54 28.27
CA ALA A 17 -8.52 2.44 28.80
C ALA A 17 -7.57 2.93 27.69
N ALA A 18 -6.85 4.02 27.96
CA ALA A 18 -5.89 4.55 27.01
C ALA A 18 -4.88 3.44 26.67
N GLU A 19 -4.54 3.29 25.38
CA GLU A 19 -3.51 2.34 24.99
C GLU A 19 -2.22 2.61 25.77
N PRO A 20 -1.51 1.55 26.22
CA PRO A 20 -0.21 1.71 26.83
C PRO A 20 0.74 2.52 25.94
N ALA A 21 1.57 3.36 26.55
CA ALA A 21 2.55 4.15 25.81
C ALA A 21 3.43 3.24 24.92
N PRO A 22 3.76 3.63 23.68
CA PRO A 22 4.58 2.80 22.80
C PRO A 22 6.00 2.61 23.33
N VAL A 23 6.64 1.49 22.95
CA VAL A 23 8.09 1.29 23.14
C VAL A 23 8.81 1.82 21.90
N LYS A 24 9.90 2.57 22.10
CA LYS A 24 10.73 3.05 21.00
C LYS A 24 11.84 2.04 20.72
N GLY A 25 12.14 1.82 19.45
CA GLY A 25 13.24 0.97 19.05
C GLY A 25 13.97 1.48 17.81
N SER A 26 15.09 0.84 17.50
CA SER A 26 15.79 1.02 16.24
C SER A 26 16.14 -0.33 15.64
N LEU A 27 15.99 -0.45 14.31
CA LEU A 27 16.45 -1.59 13.53
C LEU A 27 17.55 -1.12 12.58
N THR A 28 18.72 -1.77 12.63
CA THR A 28 19.71 -1.68 11.55
C THR A 28 19.68 -2.97 10.75
N LEU A 29 19.26 -2.89 9.48
CA LEU A 29 19.31 -4.01 8.55
C LEU A 29 20.57 -3.89 7.70
N ARG A 30 21.53 -4.79 7.94
CA ARG A 30 22.86 -4.76 7.33
C ARG A 30 23.04 -5.93 6.37
N HIS A 31 23.35 -5.66 5.11
CA HIS A 31 23.79 -6.70 4.17
C HIS A 31 25.22 -7.13 4.54
N VAL A 32 25.42 -8.40 4.90
CA VAL A 32 26.71 -8.90 5.42
C VAL A 32 27.42 -9.86 4.48
N SER A 33 26.69 -10.59 3.64
CA SER A 33 27.21 -11.42 2.55
C SER A 33 26.12 -11.60 1.49
N ALA A 34 26.46 -12.19 0.33
CA ALA A 34 25.61 -12.21 -0.86
C ALA A 34 24.13 -12.57 -0.63
N ASP A 35 23.85 -13.48 0.31
CA ASP A 35 22.50 -13.98 0.62
C ASP A 35 22.13 -13.80 2.10
N VAL A 36 22.83 -12.94 2.85
CA VAL A 36 22.61 -12.78 4.30
C VAL A 36 22.57 -11.32 4.71
N TRP A 37 21.51 -10.98 5.44
CA TRP A 37 21.32 -9.72 6.13
C TRP A 37 21.32 -9.96 7.64
N GLN A 38 21.81 -8.98 8.40
CA GLN A 38 21.74 -8.97 9.85
C GLN A 38 20.77 -7.88 10.29
N ALA A 39 19.70 -8.27 10.98
CA ALA A 39 18.76 -7.37 11.62
C ALA A 39 19.17 -7.18 13.09
N ASP A 40 19.71 -6.01 13.41
CA ASP A 40 20.06 -5.61 14.78
C ASP A 40 19.00 -4.65 15.35
N TYR A 41 18.23 -5.12 16.32
CA TYR A 41 17.25 -4.33 17.07
C TYR A 41 17.84 -3.82 18.38
N ARG A 42 17.45 -2.60 18.76
CA ARG A 42 17.66 -2.03 20.11
C ARG A 42 16.37 -1.39 20.59
N PHE A 43 16.00 -1.66 21.84
CA PHE A 43 14.78 -1.15 22.46
C PHE A 43 15.10 -0.15 23.57
N SER A 44 14.25 0.86 23.77
CA SER A 44 14.37 1.83 24.87
C SER A 44 14.18 1.20 26.24
N GLU A 45 13.42 0.11 26.30
CA GLU A 45 13.05 -0.64 27.50
C GLU A 45 13.33 -2.13 27.29
N ALA A 46 13.44 -2.90 28.38
CA ALA A 46 13.56 -4.35 28.26
C ALA A 46 12.18 -4.94 27.94
N VAL A 47 12.12 -5.89 27.00
CA VAL A 47 10.88 -6.52 26.53
C VAL A 47 10.97 -8.04 26.67
N ASP A 48 9.82 -8.69 26.83
CA ASP A 48 9.71 -10.14 26.96
C ASP A 48 9.67 -10.81 25.58
N ALA A 49 9.02 -10.17 24.61
CA ALA A 49 8.97 -10.64 23.23
C ALA A 49 8.73 -9.49 22.24
N VAL A 50 9.09 -9.75 20.97
CA VAL A 50 8.62 -8.98 19.81
C VAL A 50 7.68 -9.89 19.02
N ASP A 51 6.45 -9.45 18.83
CA ASP A 51 5.41 -10.11 18.03
C ASP A 51 5.40 -9.49 16.64
N PHE A 52 5.71 -10.28 15.61
CA PHE A 52 5.79 -9.83 14.22
C PHE A 52 4.48 -10.07 13.45
N GLY A 53 3.40 -10.42 14.14
CA GLY A 53 2.12 -10.76 13.54
C GLY A 53 2.14 -12.13 12.86
N PRO A 54 1.24 -12.36 11.89
CA PRO A 54 1.02 -13.69 11.34
C PRO A 54 2.24 -14.26 10.62
N ALA A 55 2.28 -15.59 10.54
CA ALA A 55 3.27 -16.29 9.74
C ALA A 55 3.14 -15.91 8.25
N VAL A 56 4.28 -15.67 7.60
CA VAL A 56 4.34 -15.33 6.17
C VAL A 56 5.01 -16.49 5.43
N VAL A 57 4.18 -17.42 4.94
CA VAL A 57 4.66 -18.72 4.44
C VAL A 57 5.54 -19.34 5.55
N ASN A 58 6.77 -19.73 5.26
CA ASN A 58 7.75 -20.18 6.25
C ASN A 58 8.91 -19.18 6.42
N PHE A 59 8.74 -17.91 6.04
CA PHE A 59 9.84 -16.94 5.92
C PHE A 59 10.69 -16.86 7.19
N ARG A 60 10.10 -16.59 8.35
CA ARG A 60 10.87 -16.46 9.60
C ARG A 60 11.44 -17.81 10.03
N ARG A 61 10.69 -18.90 9.87
CA ARG A 61 11.13 -20.25 10.28
C ARG A 61 12.30 -20.80 9.46
N GLU A 62 12.34 -20.52 8.16
CA GLU A 62 13.36 -21.05 7.25
C GLU A 62 14.50 -20.07 7.02
N ALA A 63 14.23 -18.77 7.01
CA ALA A 63 15.23 -17.76 6.66
C ALA A 63 15.83 -17.04 7.87
N TRP A 64 15.22 -17.10 9.05
CA TRP A 64 15.76 -16.41 10.24
C TRP A 64 16.54 -17.35 11.13
N THR A 65 17.75 -16.93 11.49
CA THR A 65 18.56 -17.55 12.55
C THR A 65 18.71 -16.56 13.68
N VAL A 66 18.14 -16.88 14.84
CA VAL A 66 18.22 -16.04 16.05
C VAL A 66 19.62 -16.14 16.65
N ALA A 67 20.34 -15.02 16.70
CA ALA A 67 21.71 -14.97 17.21
C ALA A 67 21.78 -14.43 18.65
N THR A 68 20.67 -13.94 19.20
CA THR A 68 20.61 -13.47 20.59
C THR A 68 20.47 -14.64 21.57
N PRO A 69 21.40 -14.81 22.52
CA PRO A 69 21.28 -15.85 23.54
C PRO A 69 20.03 -15.67 24.40
N GLY A 70 19.34 -16.76 24.69
CA GLY A 70 18.14 -16.74 25.53
C GLY A 70 16.91 -16.13 24.84
N VAL A 71 16.92 -16.02 23.51
CA VAL A 71 15.76 -15.66 22.70
C VAL A 71 15.49 -16.75 21.67
N GLU A 72 14.24 -17.13 21.49
CA GLU A 72 13.82 -18.15 20.53
C GLU A 72 12.70 -17.61 19.62
N LEU A 73 12.63 -18.13 18.39
CA LEU A 73 11.45 -17.98 17.55
C LEU A 73 10.39 -18.97 18.02
N ALA A 74 9.28 -18.43 18.50
CA ALA A 74 8.11 -19.20 18.91
C ALA A 74 6.93 -18.81 18.01
N GLY A 75 6.01 -19.75 17.82
CA GLY A 75 4.66 -19.43 17.34
C GLY A 75 3.72 -19.31 18.53
N ASP A 76 2.84 -18.32 18.52
CA ASP A 76 1.58 -18.40 19.26
C ASP A 76 0.44 -18.75 18.29
N ALA A 77 -0.81 -18.77 18.77
CA ALA A 77 -1.96 -19.34 18.06
C ALA A 77 -2.07 -18.91 16.58
N ASP A 78 -1.74 -17.65 16.28
CA ASP A 78 -1.79 -17.10 14.91
C ASP A 78 -0.53 -16.32 14.50
N ASN A 79 0.37 -15.97 15.43
CA ASN A 79 1.53 -15.11 15.17
C ASN A 79 2.89 -15.79 15.36
N GLU A 80 3.93 -15.17 14.81
CA GLU A 80 5.33 -15.52 15.04
C GLU A 80 6.03 -14.45 15.86
N LEU A 81 6.70 -14.86 16.93
CA LEU A 81 7.30 -13.97 17.90
C LEU A 81 8.70 -14.42 18.31
N LEU A 82 9.57 -13.44 18.57
CA LEU A 82 10.88 -13.68 19.18
C LEU A 82 10.79 -13.40 20.68
N ARG A 83 10.88 -14.46 21.50
CA ARG A 83 10.58 -14.44 22.93
C ARG A 83 11.79 -14.81 23.77
N SER A 84 11.92 -14.15 24.92
CA SER A 84 12.89 -14.53 25.94
C SER A 84 12.58 -15.90 26.54
N THR A 85 13.58 -16.75 26.65
CA THR A 85 13.53 -18.01 27.42
C THR A 85 14.00 -17.81 28.87
N GLY A 86 14.21 -16.57 29.30
CA GLY A 86 14.72 -16.22 30.62
C GLY A 86 14.41 -14.77 30.97
N ALA A 87 15.44 -13.93 31.13
CA ALA A 87 15.27 -12.52 31.47
C ALA A 87 14.83 -11.68 30.25
N PRO A 88 14.04 -10.60 30.44
CA PRO A 88 13.70 -9.67 29.37
C PRO A 88 14.95 -9.09 28.69
N PHE A 89 14.88 -8.77 27.38
CA PHE A 89 16.02 -8.29 26.60
C PHE A 89 15.82 -6.87 26.08
N LYS A 90 16.93 -6.13 25.89
CA LYS A 90 16.95 -4.79 25.28
C LYS A 90 17.51 -4.77 23.85
N SER A 91 18.00 -5.91 23.38
CA SER A 91 18.61 -6.05 22.06
C SER A 91 18.32 -7.41 21.47
N LEU A 92 18.05 -7.43 20.17
CA LEU A 92 17.78 -8.64 19.41
C LEU A 92 18.62 -8.63 18.14
N ARG A 93 19.21 -9.77 17.79
CA ARG A 93 19.97 -9.96 16.56
C ARG A 93 19.45 -11.19 15.84
N VAL A 94 19.15 -11.01 14.57
CA VAL A 94 18.68 -12.07 13.68
C VAL A 94 19.51 -12.03 12.41
N ALA A 95 20.07 -13.17 12.00
CA ALA A 95 20.57 -13.35 10.64
C ALA A 95 19.40 -13.77 9.75
N VAL A 96 19.23 -13.11 8.60
CA VAL A 96 18.14 -13.32 7.66
C VAL A 96 18.72 -13.70 6.32
N HIS A 97 18.41 -14.90 5.87
CA HIS A 97 18.85 -15.44 4.59
C HIS A 97 17.90 -15.02 3.46
N GLN A 98 18.42 -14.97 2.23
CA GLN A 98 17.60 -14.74 1.04
C GLN A 98 16.42 -15.73 0.99
N TYR A 99 15.21 -15.22 0.79
CA TYR A 99 13.99 -16.01 0.77
C TYR A 99 13.05 -15.58 -0.36
N ASN A 100 13.05 -16.36 -1.44
CA ASN A 100 12.28 -16.10 -2.66
C ASN A 100 10.95 -16.90 -2.81
N PRO A 101 10.56 -17.83 -1.91
CA PRO A 101 9.26 -18.49 -2.07
C PRO A 101 8.08 -17.52 -2.19
N TRP A 102 7.13 -17.91 -3.05
CA TRP A 102 5.97 -17.10 -3.36
C TRP A 102 5.02 -16.97 -2.16
N ALA A 103 4.64 -15.74 -1.79
CA ALA A 103 3.60 -15.47 -0.81
C ALA A 103 2.28 -15.10 -1.53
N HIS A 104 1.22 -15.90 -1.36
CA HIS A 104 -0.05 -15.68 -2.05
C HIS A 104 -0.89 -14.56 -1.42
N ASN A 105 -0.92 -14.50 -0.08
CA ASN A 105 -1.78 -13.61 0.70
C ASN A 105 -0.99 -12.60 1.55
N ALA A 106 0.27 -12.38 1.21
CA ALA A 106 1.16 -11.46 1.93
C ALA A 106 2.19 -10.89 0.96
N TYR A 107 2.78 -9.76 1.31
CA TYR A 107 3.89 -9.19 0.54
C TYR A 107 5.08 -10.16 0.50
N VAL A 108 5.67 -10.31 -0.69
CA VAL A 108 6.85 -11.15 -0.89
C VAL A 108 7.98 -10.67 0.02
N PRO A 109 8.54 -11.52 0.89
CA PRO A 109 9.52 -11.04 1.85
C PRO A 109 10.78 -10.45 1.22
N MET A 110 11.30 -11.12 0.19
CA MET A 110 12.51 -10.72 -0.51
C MET A 110 12.36 -11.03 -2.00
N ASP A 111 12.56 -10.04 -2.85
CA ASP A 111 12.57 -10.19 -4.30
C ASP A 111 14.00 -9.97 -4.82
N ARG A 112 14.61 -11.03 -5.37
CA ARG A 112 15.97 -11.00 -5.90
C ARG A 112 15.92 -10.57 -7.37
N HIS A 113 16.57 -9.46 -7.67
CA HIS A 113 16.76 -8.96 -9.02
C HIS A 113 17.90 -9.71 -9.73
N SER A 114 17.85 -9.80 -11.06
CA SER A 114 18.85 -10.51 -11.86
C SER A 114 20.28 -9.95 -11.79
N ASP A 115 20.45 -8.71 -11.35
CA ASP A 115 21.76 -8.08 -11.11
C ASP A 115 22.35 -8.37 -9.72
N GLY A 116 21.66 -9.20 -8.93
CA GLY A 116 22.04 -9.53 -7.56
C GLY A 116 21.50 -8.53 -6.53
N GLY A 117 20.80 -7.47 -6.92
CA GLY A 117 20.09 -6.63 -5.96
C GLY A 117 18.89 -7.34 -5.33
N THR A 118 18.48 -6.91 -4.15
CA THR A 118 17.34 -7.47 -3.42
C THR A 118 16.45 -6.36 -2.88
N ALA A 119 15.16 -6.42 -3.22
CA ALA A 119 14.12 -5.67 -2.55
C ALA A 119 13.62 -6.47 -1.33
N ILE A 120 13.50 -5.84 -0.16
CA ILE A 120 13.10 -6.51 1.10
C ILE A 120 11.90 -5.76 1.69
N TYR A 121 10.81 -6.47 1.93
CA TYR A 121 9.64 -5.88 2.59
C TYR A 121 9.87 -5.71 4.09
N LEU A 122 9.97 -4.46 4.55
CA LEU A 122 10.30 -4.11 5.93
C LEU A 122 9.14 -4.37 6.91
N GLY A 123 7.90 -4.47 6.43
CA GLY A 123 6.76 -4.75 7.29
C GLY A 123 6.88 -6.09 8.04
N HIS A 124 7.60 -7.07 7.49
CA HIS A 124 7.84 -8.35 8.16
C HIS A 124 8.85 -8.28 9.31
N PHE A 125 9.52 -7.14 9.48
CA PHE A 125 10.44 -6.81 10.57
C PHE A 125 9.82 -5.86 11.60
N MET A 126 8.59 -5.40 11.34
CA MET A 126 7.79 -4.55 12.22
C MET A 126 6.83 -5.40 13.05
N GLY A 127 6.26 -4.82 14.10
CA GLY A 127 5.39 -5.58 15.00
C GLY A 127 5.04 -4.83 16.29
N ARG A 128 4.68 -5.61 17.30
CA ARG A 128 4.37 -5.13 18.66
C ARG A 128 5.35 -5.75 19.64
N VAL A 129 5.43 -5.20 20.85
CA VAL A 129 6.23 -5.80 21.93
C VAL A 129 5.33 -6.28 23.05
N LYS A 130 5.71 -7.40 23.66
CA LYS A 130 5.09 -7.91 24.90
C LYS A 130 6.01 -7.57 26.07
N GLN A 131 5.44 -6.95 27.11
CA GLN A 131 6.17 -6.55 28.32
C GLN A 131 5.24 -6.68 29.54
N HIS A 132 5.65 -7.49 30.52
CA HIS A 132 4.89 -7.76 31.74
C HIS A 132 3.44 -8.22 31.48
N GLY A 133 3.24 -9.03 30.43
CA GLY A 133 1.92 -9.53 30.03
C GLY A 133 1.05 -8.52 29.28
N ALA A 134 1.52 -7.28 29.07
CA ALA A 134 0.85 -6.29 28.24
C ALA A 134 1.48 -6.22 26.84
N GLU A 135 0.65 -5.99 25.83
CA GLU A 135 1.11 -5.71 24.47
C GLU A 135 1.15 -4.20 24.22
N ARG A 136 2.24 -3.71 23.62
CA ARG A 136 2.48 -2.29 23.35
C ARG A 136 2.91 -2.12 21.91
N ALA A 137 2.51 -1.01 21.28
CA ALA A 137 3.03 -0.65 19.97
C ALA A 137 4.56 -0.47 20.02
N LEU A 138 5.25 -0.88 18.95
CA LEU A 138 6.69 -0.68 18.76
C LEU A 138 6.89 0.35 17.65
N LEU A 139 7.49 1.49 17.98
CA LEU A 139 7.85 2.51 17.01
C LEU A 139 9.31 2.30 16.60
N LEU A 140 9.55 1.85 15.37
CA LEU A 140 10.88 1.50 14.89
C LEU A 140 11.49 2.61 14.04
N HIS A 141 12.68 3.03 14.43
CA HIS A 141 13.53 3.80 13.53
C HIS A 141 14.49 2.87 12.76
N ILE A 142 14.29 2.75 11.46
CA ILE A 142 15.00 1.83 10.56
C ILE A 142 16.18 2.53 9.89
N ARG A 143 17.31 1.83 9.80
CA ARG A 143 18.49 2.20 9.02
C ARG A 143 18.96 1.02 8.19
N LEU A 144 19.46 1.30 7.00
CA LEU A 144 20.06 0.29 6.12
C LEU A 144 21.58 0.45 6.09
N GLN A 145 22.28 -0.66 5.96
CA GLN A 145 23.71 -0.65 5.67
C GLN A 145 24.05 -1.70 4.63
N GLY A 146 24.43 -1.25 3.44
CA GLY A 146 24.83 -2.14 2.35
C GLY A 146 26.28 -2.62 2.45
N LEU A 147 26.62 -3.56 1.58
CA LEU A 147 27.98 -3.95 1.28
C LEU A 147 28.77 -2.78 0.67
N ARG A 148 30.10 -2.90 0.63
CA ARG A 148 30.95 -1.87 0.03
C ARG A 148 30.60 -1.68 -1.45
N GLY A 149 30.24 -0.45 -1.82
CA GLY A 149 29.89 -0.07 -3.21
C GLY A 149 28.42 -0.31 -3.57
N GLU A 150 27.66 -0.94 -2.67
CA GLU A 150 26.24 -1.17 -2.81
C GLU A 150 25.43 0.12 -2.60
N THR A 151 24.38 0.29 -3.38
CA THR A 151 23.34 1.29 -3.14
C THR A 151 22.31 0.73 -2.17
N THR A 152 21.97 1.50 -1.14
CA THR A 152 20.81 1.23 -0.29
C THR A 152 19.71 2.24 -0.52
N PHE A 153 18.47 1.79 -0.57
CA PHE A 153 17.29 2.64 -0.64
C PHE A 153 16.34 2.36 0.51
N LEU A 154 16.10 3.40 1.33
CA LEU A 154 15.13 3.39 2.41
C LEU A 154 14.11 4.50 2.15
N PRO A 155 12.83 4.17 1.93
CA PRO A 155 11.77 5.18 1.83
C PRO A 155 11.57 5.91 3.16
N GLU A 156 11.16 7.18 3.13
CA GLU A 156 10.83 7.94 4.34
C GLU A 156 9.68 7.31 5.12
N GLU A 157 8.73 6.69 4.40
CA GLU A 157 7.57 6.00 4.94
C GLU A 157 7.95 4.86 5.90
N ALA A 158 9.11 4.23 5.71
CA ALA A 158 9.61 3.16 6.58
C ALA A 158 9.79 3.62 8.05
N ASN A 159 10.01 4.92 8.26
CA ASN A 159 10.21 5.54 9.58
C ASN A 159 8.94 6.23 10.11
N ARG A 160 7.78 5.90 9.53
CA ARG A 160 6.44 6.30 10.01
C ARG A 160 5.61 5.07 10.40
N ASP A 161 6.29 3.97 10.73
CA ASP A 161 5.71 2.67 11.07
C ASP A 161 4.82 2.09 9.96
N LEU A 162 5.17 2.38 8.69
CA LEU A 162 4.52 1.84 7.51
C LEU A 162 5.37 0.75 6.86
N GLY A 163 4.74 -0.39 6.54
CA GLY A 163 5.38 -1.47 5.82
C GLY A 163 5.70 -1.06 4.38
N VAL A 164 6.99 -1.01 4.03
CA VAL A 164 7.46 -0.66 2.69
C VAL A 164 8.66 -1.52 2.26
N TYR A 165 8.98 -1.54 0.96
CA TYR A 165 10.18 -2.22 0.47
C TYR A 165 11.40 -1.30 0.60
N ALA A 166 12.47 -1.86 1.18
CA ALA A 166 13.83 -1.36 1.04
C ALA A 166 14.53 -2.05 -0.14
N TYR A 167 15.63 -1.49 -0.61
CA TYR A 167 16.48 -2.14 -1.63
C TYR A 167 17.96 -2.08 -1.26
N PHE A 168 18.66 -3.16 -1.58
CA PHE A 168 20.10 -3.35 -1.49
C PHE A 168 20.60 -3.85 -2.85
N GLY A 169 21.51 -3.13 -3.52
CA GLY A 169 22.06 -3.67 -4.76
C GLY A 169 22.92 -2.72 -5.58
N PRO A 170 23.31 -3.13 -6.80
CA PRO A 170 24.22 -2.37 -7.64
C PRO A 170 23.55 -1.17 -8.32
N GLN A 171 22.22 -1.16 -8.44
CA GLN A 171 21.49 -0.11 -9.15
C GLN A 171 21.76 1.26 -8.58
N LYS A 172 21.96 2.25 -9.45
CA LYS A 172 22.16 3.64 -9.06
C LYS A 172 20.84 4.36 -9.15
N ILE A 173 20.46 5.00 -8.05
CA ILE A 173 19.24 5.79 -7.96
C ILE A 173 19.63 7.25 -8.11
N PRO A 174 19.21 7.94 -9.19
CA PRO A 174 19.48 9.36 -9.34
C PRO A 174 18.99 10.14 -8.12
N ALA A 175 19.82 11.06 -7.63
CA ALA A 175 19.46 11.91 -6.49
C ALA A 175 18.39 12.96 -6.86
N THR A 176 18.20 13.23 -8.15
CA THR A 176 17.30 14.24 -8.70
C THR A 176 16.06 13.61 -9.34
N GLY A 177 14.91 14.28 -9.24
CA GLY A 177 13.63 13.80 -9.74
C GLY A 177 12.69 13.33 -8.62
N ALA A 178 11.39 13.30 -8.87
CA ALA A 178 10.41 12.86 -7.86
C ALA A 178 10.34 11.33 -7.73
N LEU A 179 10.67 10.59 -8.80
CA LEU A 179 10.56 9.13 -8.85
C LEU A 179 11.92 8.43 -8.67
N ARG A 180 11.96 7.42 -7.80
CA ARG A 180 13.08 6.51 -7.58
C ARG A 180 12.80 5.21 -8.32
N VAL A 181 13.56 4.91 -9.37
CA VAL A 181 13.31 3.74 -10.24
C VAL A 181 14.29 2.63 -9.92
N LEU A 182 13.76 1.47 -9.54
CA LEU A 182 14.50 0.26 -9.16
C LEU A 182 13.89 -0.93 -9.91
N ILE A 183 14.30 -1.13 -11.16
CA ILE A 183 13.72 -2.15 -12.03
C ILE A 183 14.79 -3.19 -12.35
N ASP A 184 14.46 -4.46 -12.11
CA ASP A 184 15.27 -5.61 -12.47
C ASP A 184 15.73 -5.53 -13.94
N PRO A 185 17.05 -5.60 -14.22
CA PRO A 185 17.58 -5.64 -15.58
C PRO A 185 17.07 -6.79 -16.46
N ALA A 186 16.53 -7.86 -15.90
CA ALA A 186 15.87 -8.93 -16.65
C ALA A 186 14.49 -8.51 -17.18
N THR A 187 13.88 -7.47 -16.62
CA THR A 187 12.58 -6.95 -17.09
C THR A 187 12.69 -6.51 -18.55
N PRO A 188 11.79 -6.96 -19.46
CA PRO A 188 11.78 -6.54 -20.85
C PRO A 188 11.82 -5.01 -21.01
N ALA A 189 12.69 -4.51 -21.91
CA ALA A 189 12.94 -3.08 -22.05
C ALA A 189 11.67 -2.24 -22.24
N TRP A 190 10.73 -2.74 -23.05
CA TRP A 190 9.46 -2.06 -23.31
C TRP A 190 8.60 -1.89 -22.06
N ILE A 191 8.66 -2.82 -21.09
CA ILE A 191 7.96 -2.70 -19.80
C ILE A 191 8.66 -1.66 -18.93
N ARG A 192 9.99 -1.72 -18.84
CA ARG A 192 10.78 -0.75 -18.07
C ARG A 192 10.49 0.68 -18.49
N GLU A 193 10.53 0.93 -19.80
CA GLU A 193 10.21 2.21 -20.41
C GLU A 193 8.77 2.62 -20.12
N SER A 194 7.81 1.73 -20.36
CA SER A 194 6.39 2.01 -20.16
C SER A 194 6.06 2.36 -18.71
N LEU A 195 6.55 1.59 -17.73
CA LEU A 195 6.29 1.83 -16.31
C LEU A 195 6.97 3.10 -15.83
N ALA A 196 8.26 3.31 -16.17
CA ALA A 196 9.00 4.49 -15.72
C ALA A 196 8.45 5.79 -16.33
N GLU A 197 8.12 5.79 -17.62
CA GLU A 197 7.50 6.95 -18.29
C GLU A 197 6.13 7.27 -17.70
N THR A 198 5.28 6.26 -17.52
CA THR A 198 3.93 6.43 -16.96
C THR A 198 4.01 6.97 -15.54
N ALA A 199 4.77 6.32 -14.66
CA ALA A 199 4.90 6.74 -13.26
C ALA A 199 5.46 8.17 -13.17
N SER A 200 6.45 8.53 -13.99
CA SER A 200 7.03 9.88 -13.99
C SER A 200 6.03 10.94 -14.46
N LYS A 201 5.28 10.70 -15.55
CA LYS A 201 4.30 11.66 -16.07
C LYS A 201 3.10 11.81 -15.14
N LEU A 202 2.58 10.68 -14.65
CA LEU A 202 1.38 10.68 -13.82
C LEU A 202 1.65 11.20 -12.41
N ALA A 203 2.85 11.04 -11.85
CA ALA A 203 3.20 11.67 -10.58
C ALA A 203 3.04 13.20 -10.63
N VAL A 204 3.35 13.82 -11.78
CA VAL A 204 3.14 15.26 -11.99
C VAL A 204 1.66 15.60 -12.08
N VAL A 205 0.88 14.79 -12.78
CA VAL A 205 -0.58 14.97 -12.90
C VAL A 205 -1.26 14.83 -11.54
N TYR A 206 -1.05 13.72 -10.84
CA TYR A 206 -1.62 13.53 -9.50
C TYR A 206 -1.22 14.63 -8.54
N ALA A 207 0.05 15.06 -8.57
CA ALA A 207 0.49 16.13 -7.69
C ALA A 207 -0.27 17.44 -7.92
N ARG A 208 -0.46 17.80 -9.19
CA ARG A 208 -1.18 19.00 -9.61
C ARG A 208 -2.67 18.89 -9.31
N GLU A 209 -3.31 17.82 -9.77
CA GLU A 209 -4.77 17.69 -9.75
C GLU A 209 -5.33 17.42 -8.35
N LEU A 210 -4.60 16.67 -7.52
CA LEU A 210 -4.97 16.38 -6.12
C LEU A 210 -4.40 17.40 -5.12
N GLY A 211 -3.56 18.34 -5.58
CA GLY A 211 -3.02 19.42 -4.75
C GLY A 211 -2.06 18.95 -3.65
N ARG A 212 -1.35 17.84 -3.88
CA ARG A 212 -0.40 17.25 -2.92
C ARG A 212 0.91 16.87 -3.62
N PRO A 213 2.08 17.28 -3.12
CA PRO A 213 3.34 16.91 -3.77
C PRO A 213 3.53 15.40 -3.77
N ALA A 214 4.23 14.86 -4.77
CA ALA A 214 4.65 13.47 -4.72
C ALA A 214 5.46 13.18 -3.44
N PRO A 215 5.36 11.97 -2.86
CA PRO A 215 6.24 11.55 -1.78
C PRO A 215 7.72 11.76 -2.15
N ALA A 216 8.53 12.25 -1.21
CA ALA A 216 9.94 12.59 -1.48
C ALA A 216 10.77 11.36 -1.93
N THR A 217 10.34 10.17 -1.49
CA THR A 217 10.90 8.87 -1.84
C THR A 217 9.96 8.03 -2.68
N LEU A 218 9.08 8.65 -3.49
CA LEU A 218 8.20 7.92 -4.40
C LEU A 218 9.01 6.92 -5.23
N ALA A 219 8.69 5.63 -5.12
CA ALA A 219 9.47 4.58 -5.76
C ALA A 219 8.64 3.70 -6.72
N LEU A 220 9.29 3.29 -7.81
CA LEU A 220 8.85 2.19 -8.67
C LEU A 220 9.85 1.06 -8.51
N ILE A 221 9.43 -0.04 -7.88
CA ILE A 221 10.26 -1.23 -7.65
C ILE A 221 9.69 -2.38 -8.47
N VAL A 222 10.49 -2.99 -9.33
CA VAL A 222 10.03 -4.07 -10.21
C VAL A 222 11.02 -5.22 -10.22
N GLY A 223 10.60 -6.39 -9.77
CA GLY A 223 11.31 -7.65 -9.94
C GLY A 223 10.85 -8.40 -11.19
N ALA A 224 11.71 -9.25 -11.76
CA ALA A 224 11.36 -10.10 -12.89
C ALA A 224 11.90 -11.52 -12.70
N ASN A 225 11.00 -12.47 -12.46
CA ASN A 225 11.33 -13.86 -12.18
C ASN A 225 10.57 -14.78 -13.13
N GLY A 226 11.14 -15.94 -13.49
CA GLY A 226 10.40 -16.94 -14.26
C GLY A 226 9.86 -16.45 -15.62
N LEU A 227 10.53 -15.52 -16.31
CA LEU A 227 10.13 -15.00 -17.62
C LEU A 227 10.08 -16.07 -18.73
N ALA A 228 10.61 -17.26 -18.50
CA ALA A 228 10.50 -18.39 -19.42
C ALA A 228 9.22 -19.22 -19.21
N LYS A 229 8.48 -19.04 -18.11
CA LYS A 229 7.23 -19.78 -17.83
C LYS A 229 6.15 -19.38 -18.84
N PRO A 230 5.28 -20.30 -19.31
CA PRO A 230 4.17 -19.93 -20.19
C PRO A 230 3.20 -18.92 -19.55
N GLY A 231 2.60 -18.05 -20.37
CA GLY A 231 1.63 -17.05 -19.91
C GLY A 231 2.28 -15.77 -19.40
N TYR A 232 1.53 -14.99 -18.62
CA TYR A 232 2.08 -13.93 -17.78
C TYR A 232 1.42 -13.88 -16.41
N SER A 233 2.15 -13.36 -15.42
CA SER A 233 1.63 -12.98 -14.12
C SER A 233 2.29 -11.67 -13.70
N ILE A 234 1.49 -10.79 -13.11
CA ILE A 234 1.96 -9.54 -12.49
C ILE A 234 1.35 -9.53 -11.11
N LYS A 235 2.18 -9.43 -10.08
CA LYS A 235 1.72 -9.30 -8.70
C LYS A 235 2.42 -8.14 -8.03
N GLY A 236 1.80 -7.64 -6.97
CA GLY A 236 2.20 -6.40 -6.31
C GLY A 236 1.09 -5.37 -6.44
N GLY A 237 1.43 -4.12 -6.17
CA GLY A 237 0.49 -3.02 -6.12
C GLY A 237 1.09 -1.80 -5.45
N ALA A 238 0.22 -0.88 -5.06
CA ALA A 238 0.59 0.32 -4.33
C ALA A 238 0.86 0.05 -2.85
N MET A 239 1.79 0.81 -2.32
CA MET A 239 2.07 0.93 -0.89
C MET A 239 2.37 2.40 -0.57
N PRO A 240 2.48 2.79 0.71
CA PRO A 240 2.87 4.16 1.05
C PRO A 240 4.16 4.58 0.36
N GLY A 241 4.05 5.57 -0.53
CA GLY A 241 5.19 6.10 -1.30
C GLY A 241 5.77 5.16 -2.34
N GLN A 242 5.13 4.04 -2.70
CA GLN A 242 5.70 3.07 -3.63
C GLN A 242 4.65 2.40 -4.53
N ILE A 243 5.08 2.01 -5.73
CA ILE A 243 4.44 0.98 -6.53
C ILE A 243 5.44 -0.15 -6.73
N VAL A 244 5.01 -1.38 -6.46
CA VAL A 244 5.88 -2.56 -6.47
C VAL A 244 5.27 -3.65 -7.33
N TYR A 245 6.05 -4.23 -8.22
CA TYR A 245 5.62 -5.37 -9.03
C TYR A 245 6.65 -6.49 -9.06
N THR A 246 6.18 -7.72 -9.12
CA THR A 246 6.97 -8.88 -9.55
C THR A 246 6.33 -9.42 -10.83
N LEU A 247 7.13 -9.50 -11.89
CA LEU A 247 6.72 -9.92 -13.23
C LEU A 247 7.16 -11.36 -13.49
N GLU A 248 6.25 -12.19 -14.01
CA GLU A 248 6.58 -13.53 -14.49
C GLU A 248 5.94 -13.83 -15.85
N GLY A 249 6.57 -14.75 -16.59
CA GLY A 249 6.01 -15.37 -17.78
C GLY A 249 6.48 -14.81 -19.12
N SER A 250 6.41 -15.65 -20.14
CA SER A 250 6.98 -15.45 -21.48
C SER A 250 6.15 -14.56 -22.38
N ASP A 251 4.86 -14.36 -22.10
CA ASP A 251 4.01 -13.43 -22.84
C ASP A 251 4.47 -11.97 -22.66
N LEU A 252 5.27 -11.68 -21.63
CA LEU A 252 5.87 -10.37 -21.37
C LEU A 252 7.10 -10.08 -22.25
N ALA A 253 7.68 -11.10 -22.90
CA ALA A 253 8.95 -10.96 -23.59
C ALA A 253 8.90 -9.96 -24.77
N LYS A 254 7.75 -9.85 -25.45
CA LYS A 254 7.56 -8.96 -26.59
C LYS A 254 6.44 -7.96 -26.31
N GLY A 255 6.75 -6.68 -26.50
CA GLY A 255 5.76 -5.61 -26.35
C GLY A 255 4.71 -5.65 -27.46
N SER A 256 3.50 -5.27 -27.12
CA SER A 256 2.39 -4.99 -28.04
C SER A 256 1.70 -3.69 -27.63
N PRO A 257 0.94 -3.04 -28.52
CA PRO A 257 0.13 -1.87 -28.15
C PRO A 257 -0.78 -2.15 -26.96
N GLN A 258 -1.48 -3.29 -26.97
CA GLN A 258 -2.35 -3.71 -25.87
C GLN A 258 -1.57 -3.98 -24.58
N GLY A 259 -0.36 -4.57 -24.69
CA GLY A 259 0.52 -4.78 -23.55
C GLY A 259 1.01 -3.47 -22.93
N ARG A 260 1.35 -2.47 -23.75
CA ARG A 260 1.72 -1.12 -23.29
C ARG A 260 0.55 -0.43 -22.60
N HIS A 261 -0.64 -0.45 -23.18
CA HIS A 261 -1.85 0.09 -22.52
C HIS A 261 -2.09 -0.58 -21.18
N ARG A 262 -1.95 -1.91 -21.10
CA ARG A 262 -2.09 -2.62 -19.82
C ARG A 262 -1.06 -2.16 -18.78
N MET A 263 0.22 -2.01 -19.15
CA MET A 263 1.25 -1.53 -18.22
C MET A 263 1.00 -0.08 -17.79
N GLN A 264 0.54 0.77 -18.70
CA GLN A 264 0.18 2.16 -18.42
C GLN A 264 -1.00 2.24 -17.44
N GLN A 265 -2.09 1.52 -17.72
CA GLN A 265 -3.27 1.49 -16.85
C GLN A 265 -2.93 0.93 -15.47
N LEU A 266 -2.17 -0.16 -15.41
CA LEU A 266 -1.71 -0.74 -14.15
C LEU A 266 -0.91 0.30 -13.33
N ALA A 267 0.11 0.91 -13.93
CA ALA A 267 0.92 1.93 -13.25
C ALA A 267 0.10 3.15 -12.82
N ALA A 268 -0.86 3.58 -13.64
CA ALA A 268 -1.77 4.68 -13.33
C ALA A 268 -2.67 4.35 -12.13
N HIS A 269 -3.26 3.16 -12.12
CA HIS A 269 -4.11 2.66 -11.05
C HIS A 269 -3.34 2.60 -9.71
N GLU A 270 -2.19 1.94 -9.68
CA GLU A 270 -1.41 1.84 -8.43
C GLU A 270 -0.88 3.19 -7.97
N LEU A 271 -0.55 4.10 -8.90
CA LEU A 271 -0.10 5.43 -8.51
C LEU A 271 -1.25 6.28 -7.93
N ALA A 272 -2.51 6.05 -8.36
CA ALA A 272 -3.66 6.69 -7.73
C ALA A 272 -3.77 6.29 -6.25
N HIS A 273 -3.59 5.01 -5.92
CA HIS A 273 -3.58 4.52 -4.53
C HIS A 273 -2.51 5.19 -3.67
N VAL A 274 -1.31 5.47 -4.22
CA VAL A 274 -0.26 6.22 -3.49
C VAL A 274 -0.78 7.57 -3.00
N TRP A 275 -1.51 8.30 -3.85
CA TRP A 275 -2.13 9.57 -3.44
C TRP A 275 -3.33 9.37 -2.54
N GLN A 276 -4.18 8.36 -2.76
CA GLN A 276 -5.30 8.08 -1.85
C GLN A 276 -4.84 7.84 -0.41
N MET A 277 -3.67 7.21 -0.22
CA MET A 277 -3.01 7.02 1.08
C MET A 277 -2.30 8.27 1.61
N GLN A 278 -2.14 9.33 0.81
CA GLN A 278 -1.37 10.51 1.18
C GLN A 278 -2.20 11.51 2.01
N VAL A 279 -2.66 11.03 3.16
CA VAL A 279 -3.46 11.78 4.14
C VAL A 279 -2.83 11.75 5.52
N ALA A 280 -3.04 12.81 6.30
CA ALA A 280 -2.48 12.93 7.65
C ALA A 280 -3.12 11.97 8.68
N ARG A 281 -4.38 11.58 8.45
CA ARG A 281 -5.14 10.59 9.24
C ARG A 281 -6.35 10.09 8.44
N GLY A 282 -6.91 8.96 8.87
CA GLY A 282 -7.95 8.26 8.11
C GLY A 282 -7.34 7.50 6.93
N GLY A 283 -7.90 7.65 5.74
CA GLY A 283 -7.40 7.04 4.50
C GLY A 283 -8.23 5.83 4.06
N ILE A 284 -7.57 4.84 3.46
CA ILE A 284 -8.23 3.65 2.92
C ILE A 284 -8.79 2.78 4.04
N GLY A 285 -10.07 2.42 3.95
CA GLY A 285 -10.73 1.43 4.81
C GLY A 285 -10.76 0.03 4.18
N ASP A 286 -11.05 -0.97 5.00
CA ASP A 286 -11.04 -2.41 4.66
C ASP A 286 -12.42 -2.99 4.27
N THR A 287 -13.51 -2.31 4.63
CA THR A 287 -14.88 -2.83 4.48
C THR A 287 -15.55 -2.52 3.14
N GLN A 288 -15.07 -1.51 2.41
CA GLN A 288 -15.74 -1.04 1.18
C GLN A 288 -14.73 -0.86 0.03
N PRO A 289 -14.21 -1.97 -0.55
CA PRO A 289 -13.12 -1.90 -1.51
C PRO A 289 -13.43 -1.09 -2.77
N TRP A 290 -14.70 -1.06 -3.19
CA TRP A 290 -15.12 -0.30 -4.36
C TRP A 290 -14.79 1.19 -4.25
N VAL A 291 -14.73 1.76 -3.03
CA VAL A 291 -14.45 3.19 -2.83
C VAL A 291 -13.02 3.50 -3.26
N HIS A 292 -12.02 2.72 -2.83
CA HIS A 292 -10.63 2.96 -3.20
C HIS A 292 -10.29 2.36 -4.57
N GLU A 293 -10.72 1.13 -4.87
CA GLU A 293 -10.42 0.45 -6.15
C GLU A 293 -11.13 1.12 -7.34
N GLY A 294 -12.44 1.36 -7.22
CA GLY A 294 -13.20 2.06 -8.26
C GLY A 294 -12.77 3.51 -8.42
N GLY A 295 -12.37 4.15 -7.31
CA GLY A 295 -11.84 5.50 -7.34
C GLY A 295 -10.45 5.59 -7.96
N ALA A 296 -9.57 4.62 -7.71
CA ALA A 296 -8.27 4.51 -8.36
C ALA A 296 -8.44 4.27 -9.85
N GLU A 297 -9.45 3.49 -10.24
CA GLU A 297 -9.78 3.25 -11.65
C GLU A 297 -10.15 4.55 -12.38
N VAL A 298 -11.11 5.34 -11.88
CA VAL A 298 -11.49 6.61 -12.54
C VAL A 298 -10.35 7.63 -12.53
N LEU A 299 -9.59 7.71 -11.44
CA LEU A 299 -8.40 8.55 -11.35
C LEU A 299 -7.34 8.13 -12.36
N SER A 300 -7.14 6.83 -12.59
CA SER A 300 -6.16 6.31 -13.53
C SER A 300 -6.47 6.74 -14.97
N LEU A 301 -7.72 6.62 -15.40
CA LEU A 301 -8.15 6.97 -16.75
C LEU A 301 -8.05 8.48 -17.00
N GLN A 302 -8.54 9.29 -16.05
CA GLN A 302 -8.42 10.74 -16.14
C GLN A 302 -6.96 11.20 -16.13
N ALA A 303 -6.09 10.56 -15.34
CA ALA A 303 -4.67 10.92 -15.28
C ALA A 303 -3.94 10.58 -16.59
N LEU A 304 -4.23 9.41 -17.19
CA LEU A 304 -3.68 8.99 -18.48
C LEU A 304 -4.06 9.95 -19.61
N GLU A 305 -5.32 10.39 -19.64
CA GLU A 305 -5.81 11.41 -20.58
C GLU A 305 -5.15 12.76 -20.34
N ALA A 306 -5.12 13.23 -19.09
CA ALA A 306 -4.53 14.51 -18.72
C ALA A 306 -3.00 14.58 -18.96
N ALA A 307 -2.32 13.43 -18.97
CA ALA A 307 -0.91 13.32 -19.35
C ALA A 307 -0.69 13.23 -20.87
N GLY A 308 -1.76 13.20 -21.68
CA GLY A 308 -1.70 12.98 -23.12
C GLY A 308 -1.14 11.60 -23.49
N MET A 309 -1.17 10.64 -22.56
CA MET A 309 -0.70 9.28 -22.82
C MET A 309 -1.77 8.48 -23.54
N TRP A 310 -3.04 8.72 -23.20
CA TRP A 310 -4.21 8.14 -23.85
C TRP A 310 -5.07 9.25 -24.46
N THR A 311 -5.70 8.94 -25.57
CA THR A 311 -6.73 9.78 -26.21
C THR A 311 -8.06 9.66 -25.47
N HIS A 312 -8.92 10.66 -25.64
CA HIS A 312 -10.29 10.61 -25.14
C HIS A 312 -11.04 9.36 -25.63
N ALA A 313 -10.83 8.96 -26.90
CA ALA A 313 -11.48 7.80 -27.48
C ALA A 313 -11.07 6.49 -26.77
N GLU A 314 -9.79 6.34 -26.44
CA GLU A 314 -9.28 5.17 -25.69
C GLU A 314 -9.85 5.10 -24.27
N VAL A 315 -9.96 6.24 -23.59
CA VAL A 315 -10.61 6.33 -22.28
C VAL A 315 -12.08 5.96 -22.36
N VAL A 316 -12.81 6.49 -23.34
CA VAL A 316 -14.23 6.17 -23.56
C VAL A 316 -14.42 4.69 -23.90
N GLU A 317 -13.58 4.10 -24.75
CA GLU A 317 -13.63 2.69 -25.10
C GLU A 317 -13.49 1.80 -23.87
N LEU A 318 -12.45 2.02 -23.05
CA LEU A 318 -12.23 1.23 -21.85
C LEU A 318 -13.32 1.45 -20.80
N THR A 319 -13.75 2.69 -20.59
CA THR A 319 -14.87 3.03 -19.69
C THR A 319 -16.13 2.28 -20.08
N THR A 320 -16.49 2.31 -21.37
CA THR A 320 -17.67 1.62 -21.90
C THR A 320 -17.58 0.11 -21.69
N LYS A 321 -16.40 -0.47 -21.93
CA LYS A 321 -16.14 -1.89 -21.69
C LYS A 321 -16.36 -2.25 -20.22
N MET A 322 -15.77 -1.49 -19.29
CA MET A 322 -15.90 -1.76 -17.85
C MET A 322 -17.32 -1.57 -17.33
N GLN A 323 -18.05 -0.58 -17.85
CA GLN A 323 -19.48 -0.44 -17.55
C GLN A 323 -20.29 -1.63 -18.08
N GLY A 324 -19.94 -2.18 -19.24
CA GLY A 324 -20.50 -3.43 -19.76
C GLY A 324 -20.27 -4.60 -18.80
N GLU A 325 -19.02 -4.79 -18.36
CA GLU A 325 -18.64 -5.82 -17.38
C GLU A 325 -19.45 -5.67 -16.07
N CYS A 326 -19.64 -4.44 -15.56
CA CYS A 326 -20.46 -4.22 -14.37
C CYS A 326 -21.93 -4.59 -14.60
N ARG A 327 -22.55 -4.13 -15.69
CA ARG A 327 -23.96 -4.44 -16.00
C ARG A 327 -24.20 -5.95 -16.13
N GLU A 328 -23.24 -6.67 -16.70
CA GLU A 328 -23.30 -8.14 -16.76
C GLU A 328 -23.24 -8.77 -15.37
N SER A 329 -22.40 -8.25 -14.46
CA SER A 329 -22.38 -8.69 -13.06
C SER A 329 -23.68 -8.37 -12.34
N GLU A 330 -24.20 -7.16 -12.46
CA GLU A 330 -25.47 -6.75 -11.86
C GLU A 330 -26.63 -7.63 -12.34
N ALA A 331 -26.68 -7.98 -13.63
CA ALA A 331 -27.67 -8.90 -14.17
C ALA A 331 -27.54 -10.32 -13.58
N LYS A 332 -26.31 -10.80 -13.33
CA LYS A 332 -26.08 -12.10 -12.66
C LYS A 332 -26.58 -12.07 -11.21
N HIS A 333 -26.23 -11.04 -10.45
CA HIS A 333 -26.69 -10.87 -9.06
C HIS A 333 -28.20 -10.66 -8.97
N ALA A 334 -28.81 -10.00 -9.95
CA ALA A 334 -30.27 -9.87 -10.01
C ALA A 334 -30.97 -11.23 -10.27
N ALA A 335 -30.34 -12.10 -11.07
CA ALA A 335 -30.85 -13.44 -11.33
C ALA A 335 -30.60 -14.40 -10.15
N ASP A 336 -29.49 -14.23 -9.45
CA ASP A 336 -29.12 -15.01 -8.26
C ASP A 336 -28.43 -14.12 -7.20
N PRO A 337 -29.21 -13.57 -6.24
CA PRO A 337 -28.67 -12.71 -5.19
C PRO A 337 -27.76 -13.44 -4.18
N SER A 338 -27.62 -14.76 -4.27
CA SER A 338 -26.74 -15.54 -3.39
C SER A 338 -25.30 -15.61 -3.88
N LEU A 339 -25.03 -15.14 -5.11
CA LEU A 339 -23.69 -15.14 -5.67
C LEU A 339 -22.76 -14.22 -4.85
N PRO A 340 -21.56 -14.68 -4.48
CA PRO A 340 -20.59 -13.81 -3.85
C PRO A 340 -20.12 -12.74 -4.85
N LEU A 341 -19.84 -11.54 -4.33
CA LEU A 341 -19.18 -10.51 -5.13
C LEU A 341 -17.82 -11.02 -5.60
N VAL A 342 -17.49 -10.78 -6.87
CA VAL A 342 -16.16 -11.09 -7.40
C VAL A 342 -15.30 -9.83 -7.30
N TRP A 343 -14.02 -9.99 -6.94
CA TRP A 343 -13.13 -8.84 -6.68
C TRP A 343 -13.10 -7.81 -7.83
N ARG A 344 -13.21 -8.27 -9.09
CA ARG A 344 -13.29 -7.41 -10.28
C ARG A 344 -14.43 -6.39 -10.24
N GLU A 345 -15.53 -6.68 -9.56
CA GLU A 345 -16.69 -5.78 -9.43
C GLU A 345 -16.36 -4.51 -8.64
N HIS A 346 -15.40 -4.56 -7.72
CA HIS A 346 -14.95 -3.36 -7.00
C HIS A 346 -14.34 -2.32 -7.93
N TYR A 347 -13.74 -2.75 -9.05
CA TYR A 347 -13.16 -1.89 -10.08
C TYR A 347 -14.22 -1.44 -11.07
N THR A 348 -14.94 -2.38 -11.70
CA THR A 348 -15.88 -2.08 -12.79
C THR A 348 -17.11 -1.34 -12.31
N CYS A 349 -17.77 -1.86 -11.26
CA CYS A 349 -18.94 -1.22 -10.69
C CYS A 349 -18.56 0.00 -9.84
N GLY A 350 -17.39 -0.02 -9.19
CA GLY A 350 -16.85 1.17 -8.55
C GLY A 350 -16.64 2.33 -9.53
N LEU A 351 -16.01 2.08 -10.69
CA LEU A 351 -15.87 3.07 -11.76
C LEU A 351 -17.22 3.61 -12.22
N MET A 352 -18.22 2.74 -12.39
CA MET A 352 -19.57 3.15 -12.78
C MET A 352 -20.22 4.04 -11.72
N ARG A 353 -20.10 3.70 -10.43
CA ARG A 353 -20.62 4.50 -9.31
C ARG A 353 -19.99 5.89 -9.25
N PHE A 354 -18.67 5.97 -9.37
CA PHE A 354 -17.97 7.25 -9.44
C PHE A 354 -18.41 8.07 -10.65
N GLY A 355 -18.55 7.46 -11.82
CA GLY A 355 -19.07 8.12 -13.03
C GLY A 355 -20.50 8.64 -12.86
N ALA A 356 -21.36 7.90 -12.17
CA ALA A 356 -22.76 8.28 -11.91
C ALA A 356 -22.90 9.51 -11.00
N THR A 357 -21.85 9.88 -10.25
CA THR A 357 -21.87 11.11 -9.43
C THR A 357 -21.94 12.38 -10.28
N GLY A 358 -21.48 12.33 -11.54
CA GLY A 358 -21.34 13.50 -12.41
C GLY A 358 -20.28 14.50 -11.95
N VAL A 359 -19.48 14.16 -10.93
CA VAL A 359 -18.39 15.00 -10.41
C VAL A 359 -17.07 14.50 -11.01
N ASP A 360 -16.25 15.43 -11.46
CA ASP A 360 -14.87 15.14 -11.87
C ASP A 360 -14.10 14.36 -10.77
N ALA A 361 -13.41 13.28 -11.13
CA ALA A 361 -12.86 12.36 -10.14
C ALA A 361 -11.76 13.00 -9.30
N PHE A 362 -10.88 13.82 -9.89
CA PHE A 362 -9.88 14.57 -9.12
C PHE A 362 -10.53 15.54 -8.12
N THR A 363 -11.60 16.22 -8.52
CA THR A 363 -12.37 17.12 -7.65
C THR A 363 -13.01 16.38 -6.49
N LEU A 364 -13.66 15.25 -6.76
CA LEU A 364 -14.29 14.40 -5.75
C LEU A 364 -13.24 13.86 -4.77
N TRP A 365 -12.12 13.33 -5.28
CA TRP A 365 -11.06 12.78 -4.45
C TRP A 365 -10.37 13.82 -3.57
N LYS A 366 -10.11 15.05 -4.06
CA LYS A 366 -9.62 16.14 -3.19
C LYS A 366 -10.51 16.37 -1.97
N ARG A 367 -11.82 16.34 -2.17
CA ARG A 367 -12.80 16.54 -1.09
C ARG A 367 -12.86 15.35 -0.14
N LEU A 368 -12.78 14.12 -0.66
CA LEU A 368 -12.67 12.91 0.16
C LEU A 368 -11.42 12.96 1.04
N MET A 369 -10.25 13.28 0.45
CA MET A 369 -8.99 13.42 1.17
C MET A 369 -9.07 14.49 2.28
N ALA A 370 -9.65 15.65 2.00
CA ALA A 370 -9.84 16.69 3.01
C ALA A 370 -10.79 16.23 4.13
N ARG A 371 -11.85 15.49 3.79
CA ARG A 371 -12.84 15.02 4.76
C ARG A 371 -12.29 13.93 5.67
N THR A 372 -11.60 12.93 5.12
CA THR A 372 -10.95 11.88 5.93
C THR A 372 -9.91 12.48 6.87
N GLU A 373 -9.15 13.50 6.44
CA GLU A 373 -8.21 14.21 7.31
C GLU A 373 -8.92 15.06 8.37
N ALA A 374 -10.10 15.59 8.09
CA ALA A 374 -10.87 16.38 9.05
C ALA A 374 -11.52 15.51 10.13
N THR A 375 -11.98 14.30 9.79
CA THR A 375 -12.69 13.41 10.71
C THR A 375 -11.79 12.36 11.35
N GLY A 376 -10.74 11.90 10.65
CA GLY A 376 -9.97 10.70 10.99
C GLY A 376 -10.64 9.40 10.56
N GLU A 377 -11.83 9.46 9.96
CA GLU A 377 -12.57 8.28 9.49
C GLU A 377 -12.03 7.78 8.15
N PRO A 378 -12.00 6.47 7.89
CA PRO A 378 -11.62 5.94 6.58
C PRO A 378 -12.60 6.38 5.49
N TYR A 379 -12.15 6.35 4.23
CA TYR A 379 -13.01 6.55 3.08
C TYR A 379 -14.15 5.53 3.09
N SER A 380 -15.36 6.01 2.84
CA SER A 380 -16.58 5.22 2.84
C SER A 380 -17.57 5.74 1.81
N GLU A 381 -18.52 4.90 1.44
CA GLU A 381 -19.69 5.23 0.61
C GLU A 381 -20.44 6.43 1.17
N SER A 382 -20.71 6.46 2.48
CA SER A 382 -21.37 7.59 3.12
C SER A 382 -20.55 8.89 3.03
N MET A 383 -19.22 8.80 3.03
CA MET A 383 -18.34 9.95 2.79
C MET A 383 -18.45 10.45 1.35
N VAL A 384 -18.48 9.54 0.37
CA VAL A 384 -18.69 9.87 -1.05
C VAL A 384 -20.01 10.59 -1.24
N GLU A 385 -21.11 10.02 -0.74
CA GLU A 385 -22.46 10.60 -0.82
C GLU A 385 -22.52 12.01 -0.22
N ALA A 386 -21.94 12.20 0.97
CA ALA A 386 -21.95 13.49 1.65
C ALA A 386 -21.15 14.55 0.87
N VAL A 387 -19.98 14.19 0.35
CA VAL A 387 -19.13 15.10 -0.45
C VAL A 387 -19.80 15.48 -1.77
N VAL A 388 -20.52 14.57 -2.41
CA VAL A 388 -21.29 14.84 -3.63
C VAL A 388 -22.45 15.81 -3.33
N ALA A 389 -23.21 15.57 -2.25
CA ALA A 389 -24.33 16.43 -1.85
C ALA A 389 -23.89 17.87 -1.51
N GLU A 390 -22.78 18.04 -0.79
CA GLU A 390 -22.21 19.37 -0.45
C GLU A 390 -21.79 20.15 -1.70
N GLY A 391 -21.27 19.45 -2.71
CA GLY A 391 -20.93 20.03 -4.01
C GLY A 391 -22.15 20.55 -4.79
N ALA A 392 -23.26 19.82 -4.75
CA ALA A 392 -24.49 20.21 -5.42
C ALA A 392 -25.16 21.43 -4.75
N GLY A 393 -25.18 21.46 -3.40
CA GLY A 393 -25.75 22.57 -2.64
C GLY A 393 -24.98 23.89 -2.80
N SER A 394 -23.64 23.83 -2.90
CA SER A 394 -22.81 25.02 -3.14
C SER A 394 -22.98 25.57 -4.57
N ALA A 395 -23.11 24.71 -5.58
CA ALA A 395 -23.40 25.13 -6.96
C ALA A 395 -24.77 25.80 -7.10
N GLN A 396 -25.80 25.27 -6.41
CA GLN A 396 -27.14 25.87 -6.39
C GLN A 396 -27.14 27.23 -5.67
N ALA A 397 -26.42 27.37 -4.56
CA ALA A 397 -26.29 28.64 -3.83
C ALA A 397 -25.58 29.73 -4.66
N THR A 398 -24.59 29.37 -5.48
CA THR A 398 -23.92 30.32 -6.40
C THR A 398 -24.77 30.68 -7.63
N SER A 399 -25.75 29.84 -8.00
CA SER A 399 -26.69 30.14 -9.09
C SER A 399 -27.90 30.96 -8.65
N ALA A 400 -28.12 31.11 -7.34
CA ALA A 400 -29.21 31.87 -6.74
C ALA A 400 -28.84 33.35 -6.45
N SER A 401 -28.01 33.95 -7.29
CA SER A 401 -27.89 35.41 -7.37
C SER A 401 -27.68 35.78 -8.84
N PRO A 402 -28.72 36.30 -9.50
CA PRO A 402 -28.91 37.75 -9.46
C PRO A 402 -30.38 38.16 -9.33
N GLN A 403 -30.65 39.15 -8.48
CA GLN A 403 -31.42 40.34 -8.86
C GLN A 403 -31.39 41.36 -7.71
N GLU A 404 -31.34 42.62 -8.14
CA GLU A 404 -31.16 43.88 -7.41
C GLU A 404 -32.13 44.14 -6.25
#